data_AF-A0A0M3IVB5-F1
#
_entry.id   AF-A0A0M3IVB5-F1
#
_cell.length_a   1.000
_cell.length_b   1.000
_cell.length_c   1.000
_cell.angle_alpha   90.00
_cell.angle_beta   90.00
_cell.angle_gamma   90.00
#
_symmetry.space_group_name_H-M   'P 1'
#
loop_
_entity.id
_entity.type
_entity.pdbx_description
1 polymer ?
#
loop_
_entity_poly.entity_id
_entity_poly.type
_entity_poly.pdbx_seq_one_letter_code
_entity_poly.pdbx_strand_id
1 'polypeptide(L)'
;MGNEDTGVWQFTYTKIADPVLPNCEILLSEDADEDCWFNETGKDITMRMNYISEMMAYWKEKTTIVKFSNFTKEYALSMYWSSLTLTTSGQQPYPVRSIENGLEIVDTLIGLLIFAIIIGSVGSVVSTMNRDQSEFQEILDGIKFYMNYR
;
A
#
# COMPACT_ATOMS: atom_id res chain seq x y z
N MET A 1 -26.96 8.83 -12.26
CA MET A 1 -25.59 8.49 -12.72
C MET A 1 -24.67 9.47 -12.04
N GLY A 2 -23.88 8.97 -11.10
CA GLY A 2 -23.24 9.73 -10.04
C GLY A 2 -22.25 10.74 -10.58
N ASN A 3 -22.28 11.94 -10.00
CA ASN A 3 -21.23 12.93 -10.14
C ASN A 3 -20.04 12.39 -9.32
N GLU A 4 -19.19 11.56 -9.94
CA GLU A 4 -17.92 11.20 -9.34
C GLU A 4 -17.07 12.47 -9.32
N ASP A 5 -16.94 13.07 -8.14
CA ASP A 5 -16.20 14.29 -7.92
C ASP A 5 -14.73 14.06 -8.31
N THR A 6 -14.32 14.58 -9.46
CA THR A 6 -12.93 14.55 -9.95
C THR A 6 -11.94 15.17 -8.96
N GLY A 7 -12.43 15.99 -8.01
CA GLY A 7 -11.68 16.53 -6.87
C GLY A 7 -11.23 15.49 -5.84
N VAL A 8 -11.79 14.28 -5.84
CA VAL A 8 -11.34 13.19 -4.94
C VAL A 8 -9.90 12.79 -5.25
N TRP A 9 -9.40 12.97 -6.47
CA TRP A 9 -8.04 12.55 -6.81
C TRP A 9 -7.05 13.71 -6.89
N GLN A 10 -7.53 14.95 -6.76
CA GLN A 10 -6.66 16.11 -6.68
C GLN A 10 -5.88 16.10 -5.36
N PHE A 11 -4.60 16.47 -5.45
CA PHE A 11 -3.73 16.62 -4.29
C PHE A 11 -4.43 17.47 -3.23
N THR A 12 -4.66 16.88 -2.05
CA THR A 12 -5.24 17.57 -0.91
C THR A 12 -4.44 17.21 0.33
N TYR A 13 -4.12 18.22 1.14
CA TYR A 13 -3.36 18.07 2.39
C TYR A 13 -4.00 17.12 3.42
N THR A 14 -5.27 16.78 3.25
CA THR A 14 -6.01 15.83 4.09
C THR A 14 -5.81 14.37 3.69
N LYS A 15 -5.39 14.10 2.44
CA LYS A 15 -5.15 12.73 1.93
C LYS A 15 -3.75 12.23 2.26
N ILE A 16 -2.78 13.14 2.29
CA ILE A 16 -1.41 12.89 2.74
C ILE A 16 -1.20 13.70 4.01
N ALA A 17 -1.97 13.32 5.04
CA ALA A 17 -1.93 14.00 6.33
C ALA A 17 -0.56 13.80 6.97
N ASP A 18 -0.10 14.83 7.67
CA ASP A 18 1.09 14.74 8.49
C ASP A 18 0.86 13.72 9.62
N PRO A 19 1.82 12.82 9.88
CA PRO A 19 1.66 11.83 10.93
C PRO A 19 1.55 12.54 12.27
N VAL A 20 0.57 12.09 13.05
CA VAL A 20 0.32 12.54 14.42
C VAL A 20 0.89 11.48 15.34
N LEU A 21 1.93 11.83 16.07
CA LEU A 21 2.62 10.92 16.97
C LEU A 21 2.33 11.30 18.42
N PRO A 22 2.15 10.33 19.32
CA PRO A 22 2.06 10.60 20.74
C PRO A 22 3.43 11.06 21.26
N ASN A 23 3.42 11.98 22.22
CA ASN A 23 4.65 12.44 22.90
C ASN A 23 5.07 11.53 24.06
N CYS A 24 4.22 10.56 24.41
CA CYS A 24 4.42 9.63 25.50
C CYS A 24 4.51 8.20 24.95
N GLU A 25 5.16 7.31 25.70
CA GLU A 25 5.41 5.93 25.28
C GLU A 25 4.17 5.06 25.51
N ILE A 26 3.65 4.47 24.44
CA ILE A 26 2.32 3.83 24.45
C ILE A 26 2.34 2.34 24.81
N LEU A 27 3.48 1.64 24.66
CA LEU A 27 3.71 0.26 25.10
C LEU A 27 5.12 -0.23 24.69
N LEU A 28 5.81 -0.98 25.58
CA LEU A 28 7.11 -1.69 25.41
C LEU A 28 8.39 -0.98 25.88
N SER A 29 8.30 -0.15 26.90
CA SER A 29 9.46 0.30 27.67
C SER A 29 9.17 0.11 29.17
N GLU A 30 10.23 -0.20 29.93
CA GLU A 30 10.17 -0.36 31.38
C GLU A 30 9.81 0.97 32.09
N ASP A 31 9.88 2.08 31.35
CA ASP A 31 9.58 3.46 31.73
C ASP A 31 8.28 4.01 31.09
N ALA A 32 7.32 3.14 30.71
CA ALA A 32 6.07 3.58 30.11
C ALA A 32 5.30 4.55 31.04
N ASP A 33 4.97 5.74 30.53
CA ASP A 33 4.20 6.74 31.25
C ASP A 33 2.82 6.17 31.66
N GLU A 34 2.55 6.15 32.97
CA GLU A 34 1.30 5.64 33.58
C GLU A 34 0.03 6.33 33.02
N ASP A 35 0.19 7.54 32.46
CA ASP A 35 -0.87 8.41 31.94
C ASP A 35 -0.87 8.58 30.41
N CYS A 36 -0.29 7.64 29.65
CA CYS A 36 -0.28 7.67 28.17
C CYS A 36 -1.42 6.84 27.53
N TRP A 37 -2.56 6.72 28.21
CA TRP A 37 -3.72 6.01 27.67
C TRP A 37 -5.03 6.69 28.09
N PHE A 38 -5.99 6.72 27.17
CA PHE A 38 -7.31 7.26 27.45
C PHE A 38 -8.11 6.24 28.26
N ASN A 39 -8.58 6.64 29.45
CA ASN A 39 -9.32 5.73 30.31
C ASN A 39 -10.75 5.51 29.79
N GLU A 40 -10.99 4.30 29.27
CA GLU A 40 -12.28 3.84 28.77
C GLU A 40 -13.03 2.94 29.77
N THR A 41 -12.53 2.82 31.01
CA THR A 41 -13.15 1.98 32.03
C THR A 41 -14.55 2.49 32.36
N GLY A 42 -15.57 1.64 32.18
CA GLY A 42 -16.97 1.99 32.40
C GLY A 42 -17.67 2.63 31.19
N LYS A 43 -16.98 2.79 30.06
CA LYS A 43 -17.58 3.22 28.77
C LYS A 43 -17.85 2.00 27.90
N ASP A 44 -18.98 2.00 27.19
CA ASP A 44 -19.31 0.95 26.23
C ASP A 44 -18.52 1.15 24.93
N ILE A 45 -17.59 0.24 24.66
CA ILE A 45 -16.69 0.28 23.49
C ILE A 45 -17.48 0.17 22.18
N THR A 46 -18.67 -0.45 22.19
CA THR A 46 -19.53 -0.53 20.99
C THR A 46 -20.08 0.84 20.59
N MET A 47 -20.15 1.79 21.54
CA MET A 47 -20.62 3.15 21.35
C MET A 47 -19.48 4.17 21.31
N ARG A 48 -18.28 3.76 20.87
CA ARG A 48 -17.08 4.61 20.84
C ARG A 48 -17.25 5.94 20.10
N MET A 49 -18.14 6.01 19.12
CA MET A 49 -18.44 7.27 18.42
C MET A 49 -19.10 8.34 19.29
N ASN A 50 -19.79 7.96 20.37
CA ASN A 50 -20.47 8.92 21.24
C ASN A 50 -19.48 9.75 22.08
N TYR A 51 -18.29 9.21 22.37
CA TYR A 51 -17.26 9.88 23.18
C TYR A 51 -15.97 10.15 22.38
N ILE A 52 -16.02 10.13 21.05
CA ILE A 52 -14.85 10.38 20.21
C ILE A 52 -14.32 11.81 20.34
N SER A 53 -15.19 12.78 20.62
CA SER A 53 -14.81 14.17 20.88
C SER A 53 -14.00 14.31 22.17
N GLU A 54 -14.38 13.61 23.25
CA GLU A 54 -13.64 13.57 24.52
C GLU A 54 -12.26 12.93 24.33
N MET A 55 -12.21 11.84 23.58
CA MET A 55 -10.96 11.14 23.24
C MET A 55 -10.04 12.03 22.40
N MET A 56 -10.58 12.71 21.38
CA MET A 56 -9.81 13.68 20.58
C MET A 56 -9.29 14.84 21.43
N ALA A 57 -10.07 15.32 22.40
CA ALA A 57 -9.64 16.37 23.32
C ALA A 57 -8.48 15.90 24.22
N TYR A 58 -8.54 14.68 24.75
CA TYR A 58 -7.47 14.07 25.53
C TYR A 58 -6.15 13.96 24.75
N TRP A 59 -6.21 13.47 23.50
CA TRP A 59 -5.02 13.29 22.67
C TRP A 59 -4.47 14.59 22.07
N LYS A 60 -5.27 15.65 22.00
CA LYS A 60 -4.87 16.93 21.41
C LYS A 60 -3.62 17.53 22.08
N GLU A 61 -3.48 17.38 23.39
CA GLU A 61 -2.33 17.92 24.15
C GLU A 61 -1.15 16.94 24.23
N LYS A 62 -1.41 15.65 23.99
CA LYS A 62 -0.42 14.56 24.10
C LYS A 62 0.15 14.13 22.75
N THR A 63 -0.14 14.85 21.68
CA THR A 63 0.34 14.54 20.33
C THR A 63 1.16 15.67 19.73
N THR A 64 2.12 15.31 18.88
CA THR A 64 2.83 16.23 18.00
C THR A 64 2.60 15.85 16.54
N ILE A 65 2.46 16.88 15.70
CA ILE A 65 2.28 16.71 14.26
C ILE A 65 3.65 16.88 13.61
N VAL A 66 4.17 15.82 13.00
CA VAL A 66 5.42 15.88 12.25
C VAL A 66 5.12 16.38 10.84
N LYS A 67 5.40 17.66 10.59
CA LYS A 67 5.09 18.29 9.31
C LYS A 67 6.10 17.88 8.24
N PHE A 68 5.62 17.24 7.18
CA PHE A 68 6.41 17.06 5.96
C PHE A 68 6.34 18.29 5.06
N SER A 69 7.44 18.56 4.33
CA SER A 69 7.49 19.61 3.32
C SER A 69 6.47 19.35 2.20
N ASN A 70 5.90 20.42 1.64
CA ASN A 70 4.99 20.33 0.49
C ASN A 70 5.62 19.57 -0.67
N PHE A 71 6.92 19.79 -0.92
CA PHE A 71 7.66 19.08 -1.96
C PHE A 71 7.66 17.56 -1.76
N THR A 72 7.88 17.09 -0.53
CA THR A 72 7.87 15.65 -0.21
C THR A 72 6.49 15.05 -0.43
N LYS A 73 5.42 15.79 -0.07
CA LYS A 73 4.04 15.34 -0.26
C LYS A 73 3.66 15.26 -1.74
N GLU A 74 4.05 16.25 -2.54
CA GLU A 74 3.84 16.26 -3.99
C GLU A 74 4.61 15.12 -4.67
N TYR A 75 5.89 14.93 -4.31
CA TYR A 75 6.69 13.83 -4.84
C TYR A 75 6.13 12.44 -4.48
N ALA A 76 5.71 12.25 -3.23
CA ALA A 76 5.09 10.99 -2.80
C ALA A 76 3.78 10.71 -3.56
N LEU A 77 2.99 11.74 -3.84
CA LEU A 77 1.80 11.62 -4.68
C LEU A 77 2.17 11.20 -6.11
N SER A 78 3.16 11.84 -6.73
CA SER A 78 3.63 11.45 -8.06
C SER A 78 4.11 10.01 -8.11
N MET A 79 4.87 9.56 -7.11
CA MET A 79 5.33 8.18 -7.01
C MET A 79 4.18 7.18 -6.84
N TYR A 80 3.17 7.53 -6.02
CA TYR A 80 1.97 6.72 -5.86
C TYR A 80 1.23 6.54 -7.19
N TRP A 81 1.02 7.63 -7.92
CA TRP A 81 0.38 7.59 -9.24
C TRP A 81 1.19 6.75 -10.24
N SER A 82 2.51 6.97 -10.33
CA SER A 82 3.37 6.17 -11.19
C SER A 82 3.33 4.68 -10.82
N SER A 83 3.28 4.34 -9.53
CA SER A 83 3.16 2.95 -9.09
C SER A 83 1.83 2.34 -9.50
N LEU A 84 0.72 3.06 -9.38
CA LEU A 84 -0.60 2.57 -9.77
C LEU A 84 -0.70 2.32 -11.28
N THR A 85 -0.12 3.21 -12.09
CA THR A 85 -0.07 3.01 -13.54
C THR A 85 0.80 1.81 -13.89
N LEU A 86 1.96 1.68 -13.23
CA LEU A 86 2.88 0.57 -13.43
C LEU A 86 2.27 -0.78 -13.05
N THR A 87 1.53 -0.86 -11.94
CA THR A 87 0.83 -2.09 -11.52
C THR A 87 -0.50 -2.31 -12.22
N THR A 88 -0.87 -1.45 -13.17
CA THR A 88 -2.14 -1.48 -13.92
C THR A 88 -3.38 -1.49 -13.02
N SER A 89 -3.26 -1.00 -11.78
CA SER A 89 -4.35 -1.04 -10.80
C SER A 89 -5.45 -0.03 -11.11
N GLY A 90 -5.20 0.95 -12.00
CA GLY A 90 -6.24 1.70 -12.71
C GLY A 90 -7.19 2.55 -11.86
N GLN A 91 -6.87 2.81 -10.60
CA GLN A 91 -7.70 3.63 -9.71
C GLN A 91 -7.42 5.14 -9.95
N GLN A 92 -7.54 5.60 -11.20
CA GLN A 92 -7.25 6.97 -11.62
C GLN A 92 -8.55 7.65 -12.12
N PRO A 93 -8.77 8.95 -11.86
CA PRO A 93 -9.89 9.68 -12.45
C PRO A 93 -9.76 9.76 -13.96
N TYR A 94 -10.90 9.83 -14.66
CA TYR A 94 -10.91 9.98 -16.10
C TYR A 94 -10.24 11.30 -16.54
N PRO A 95 -9.37 11.28 -17.57
CA PRO A 95 -8.66 12.47 -18.04
C PRO A 95 -9.65 13.45 -18.68
N VAL A 96 -9.56 14.72 -18.31
CA VAL A 96 -10.47 15.77 -18.82
C VAL A 96 -9.87 16.52 -20.00
N ARG A 97 -8.54 16.54 -20.15
CA ARG A 97 -7.84 17.17 -21.27
C ARG A 97 -7.29 16.14 -22.26
N SER A 98 -7.27 16.51 -23.54
CA SER A 98 -6.77 15.63 -24.61
C SER A 98 -5.31 15.19 -24.43
N ILE A 99 -4.47 16.04 -23.84
CA ILE A 99 -3.07 15.71 -23.54
C ILE A 99 -2.92 14.72 -22.38
N GLU A 100 -3.76 14.85 -21.35
CA GLU A 100 -3.76 13.96 -20.19
C GLU A 100 -4.13 12.54 -20.64
N ASN A 101 -5.16 12.42 -21.50
CA ASN A 101 -5.57 11.15 -22.08
C ASN A 101 -4.46 10.49 -22.94
N GLY A 102 -3.73 11.29 -23.72
CA GLY A 102 -2.61 10.78 -24.51
C GLY A 102 -1.47 10.24 -23.64
N LEU A 103 -1.13 10.96 -22.56
CA LEU A 103 -0.08 10.54 -21.62
C LEU A 103 -0.48 9.28 -20.84
N GLU A 104 -1.74 9.18 -20.41
CA GLU A 104 -2.25 8.00 -19.70
C GLU A 104 -2.18 6.73 -20.55
N ILE A 105 -2.58 6.81 -21.82
CA ILE A 105 -2.49 5.68 -22.75
C ILE A 105 -1.02 5.27 -22.98
N VAL A 106 -0.11 6.24 -23.12
CA VAL A 106 1.31 5.94 -23.34
C VAL A 106 1.95 5.32 -22.10
N ASP A 107 1.70 5.88 -20.91
CA ASP A 107 2.26 5.39 -19.64
C ASP A 107 1.73 3.99 -19.29
N THR A 108 0.45 3.72 -19.53
CA THR A 108 -0.13 2.38 -19.33
C THR A 108 0.48 1.32 -20.27
N LEU A 109 0.73 1.66 -21.53
CA LEU A 109 1.41 0.75 -22.48
C LEU A 109 2.86 0.48 -22.06
N ILE A 110 3.60 1.50 -21.62
CA ILE A 110 4.96 1.36 -21.12
C ILE A 110 4.98 0.52 -19.83
N GLY A 111 4.05 0.78 -18.90
CA GLY A 111 3.90 0.03 -17.67
C GLY A 111 3.67 -1.46 -17.91
N LEU A 112 2.76 -1.81 -18.85
CA LEU A 112 2.51 -3.20 -19.26
C LEU A 112 3.76 -3.89 -19.82
N LEU A 113 4.55 -3.20 -20.65
CA LEU A 113 5.78 -3.75 -21.23
C LEU A 113 6.83 -4.02 -20.14
N ILE A 114 7.05 -3.05 -19.24
CA ILE A 114 8.01 -3.20 -18.13
C ILE A 114 7.57 -4.33 -17.19
N PHE A 115 6.28 -4.38 -16.84
CA PHE A 115 5.73 -5.43 -15.99
C PHE A 115 5.92 -6.83 -16.58
N ALA A 116 5.66 -6.98 -17.89
CA ALA A 116 5.90 -8.25 -18.59
C ALA A 116 7.37 -8.68 -18.54
N ILE A 117 8.31 -7.73 -18.72
CA ILE A 117 9.76 -8.00 -18.62
C ILE A 117 10.15 -8.43 -17.20
N ILE A 118 9.64 -7.75 -16.18
CA ILE A 118 9.92 -8.07 -14.77
C ILE A 118 9.41 -9.47 -14.41
N ILE A 119 8.18 -9.82 -14.80
CA ILE A 119 7.66 -11.18 -14.54
C ILE A 119 8.47 -12.23 -15.30
N GLY A 120 8.86 -11.96 -16.54
CA GLY A 120 9.70 -12.86 -17.32
C GLY A 120 11.06 -13.12 -16.66
N SER A 121 11.70 -12.08 -16.12
CA SER A 121 12.98 -12.23 -15.42
C SER A 121 12.84 -12.96 -14.09
N VAL A 122 11.81 -12.65 -13.29
CA VAL A 122 11.51 -13.37 -12.04
C VAL A 122 11.18 -14.83 -12.32
N GLY A 123 10.39 -15.13 -13.36
CA GLY A 123 10.08 -16.50 -13.77
C GLY A 123 11.31 -17.30 -14.17
N SER A 124 12.25 -16.67 -14.88
CA SER A 124 13.55 -17.28 -15.21
C SER A 124 14.38 -17.58 -13.96
N VAL A 125 14.42 -16.67 -12.99
CA VAL A 125 15.13 -16.87 -11.71
C VAL A 125 14.51 -18.04 -10.93
N VAL A 126 13.18 -18.11 -10.86
CA VAL A 126 12.46 -19.21 -10.19
C VAL A 126 12.68 -20.55 -10.89
N SER A 127 12.62 -20.58 -12.23
CA SER A 127 12.90 -21.80 -13.01
C SER A 127 14.35 -22.27 -12.82
N THR A 128 15.30 -21.33 -12.77
CA THR A 128 16.72 -21.64 -12.50
C THR A 128 16.91 -22.17 -11.08
N MET A 129 16.22 -21.59 -10.09
CA MET A 129 16.30 -22.02 -8.69
C MET A 129 15.71 -23.42 -8.47
N ASN A 130 14.64 -23.76 -9.21
CA ASN A 130 13.96 -25.06 -9.10
C ASN A 130 14.49 -26.11 -10.09
N ARG A 131 15.54 -25.80 -10.86
CA ARG A 131 16.07 -26.67 -11.91
C ARG A 131 16.53 -28.02 -11.38
N ASP A 132 17.30 -28.02 -10.29
CA ASP A 132 17.87 -29.25 -9.72
C ASP A 132 16.77 -30.17 -9.14
N GLN A 133 15.72 -29.59 -8.56
CA GLN A 133 14.56 -30.34 -8.07
C GLN A 133 13.71 -30.89 -9.22
N SER A 134 13.54 -30.10 -10.30
CA SER A 134 12.84 -30.53 -11.52
C SER A 134 13.56 -31.70 -12.19
N GLU A 135 14.88 -31.65 -12.33
CA GLU A 135 15.70 -32.71 -12.94
C GLU A 135 15.61 -34.02 -12.15
N PHE A 136 15.65 -33.94 -10.82
CA PHE A 136 15.50 -35.12 -9.96
C PHE A 136 14.11 -35.77 -10.10
N GLN A 137 13.05 -34.95 -10.19
CA GLN A 137 11.70 -35.47 -10.39
C GLN A 137 11.52 -36.10 -11.79
N GLU A 138 12.11 -35.51 -12.83
CA GLU A 138 12.05 -36.04 -14.20
C GLU A 138 12.66 -37.44 -14.29
N ILE A 139 13.83 -37.65 -13.65
CA ILE A 139 14.47 -38.97 -13.58
C ILE A 139 13.60 -39.96 -12.80
N LEU A 140 13.06 -39.55 -11.64
CA LEU A 140 12.19 -40.40 -10.83
C LEU A 140 10.94 -40.84 -11.59
N ASP A 141 10.32 -39.93 -12.34
CA ASP A 141 9.14 -40.26 -13.15
C ASP A 141 9.48 -41.16 -14.33
N GLY A 142 10.66 -40.99 -14.95
CA GLY A 142 11.17 -41.94 -15.96
C GLY A 142 11.33 -43.36 -15.42
N ILE A 143 11.86 -43.50 -14.20
CA ILE A 143 11.99 -44.80 -13.53
C ILE A 143 10.62 -45.40 -13.21
N LYS A 144 9.68 -44.60 -12.68
CA LYS A 144 8.31 -45.07 -12.41
C LYS A 144 7.59 -45.52 -13.69
N PHE A 145 7.78 -44.81 -14.80
CA PHE A 145 7.20 -45.19 -16.09
C PHE A 145 7.72 -46.54 -16.56
N TYR A 146 9.04 -46.75 -16.47
CA TYR A 146 9.64 -48.06 -16.78
C TYR A 146 9.09 -49.17 -15.89
N MET A 147 8.85 -48.89 -14.61
CA MET A 147 8.34 -49.86 -13.64
C MET A 147 6.87 -50.26 -13.89
N ASN A 148 6.05 -49.34 -14.41
CA ASN A 148 4.63 -49.61 -14.72
C ASN A 148 4.43 -50.32 -16.07
N TYR A 149 5.36 -50.14 -17.02
CA TYR A 149 5.23 -50.71 -18.36
C TYR A 149 5.57 -52.21 -18.42
N ARG A 150 6.18 -52.76 -17.37
CA ARG A 150 6.63 -54.16 -17.30
C ARG A 150 5.88 -54.92 -16.22
#